data_AF-A0A7G8V0X5-F1
#
_entry.id   AF-A0A7G8V0X5-F1
#
_cell.length_a   1.000
_cell.length_b   1.000
_cell.length_c   1.000
_cell.angle_alpha   90.00
_cell.angle_beta   90.00
_cell.angle_gamma   90.00
#
_symmetry.space_group_name_H-M   'P 1'
#
loop_
_entity.id
_entity.type
_entity.pdbx_description
1 polymer ?
#
loop_
_entity_poly.entity_id
_entity_poly.type
_entity_poly.pdbx_seq_one_letter_code
_entity_poly.pdbx_strand_id
1 'polypeptide(L)'
;MKKYLLYSALFVFCCYWLLSSYDALKAINYEFNGKVQKVTPSSGYYKIITVNNKDFDLEWVRWYDDLYNIEVGDSVIKKKGTQRMSLFKKK
;
A
#
# COMPACT_ATOMS: atom_id res chain seq x y z
N MET A 1 -29.98 25.30 10.39
CA MET A 1 -28.99 25.16 9.29
C MET A 1 -27.63 24.66 9.75
N LYS A 2 -26.96 25.28 10.74
CA LYS A 2 -25.62 24.87 11.21
C LYS A 2 -25.50 23.40 11.66
N LYS A 3 -26.53 22.83 12.30
CA LYS A 3 -26.55 21.43 12.75
C LYS A 3 -26.50 20.43 11.57
N TYR A 4 -27.19 20.72 10.47
CA TYR A 4 -27.20 19.85 9.29
C TYR A 4 -25.87 19.86 8.54
N LEU A 5 -25.18 21.01 8.49
CA LEU A 5 -23.82 21.11 7.95
C LEU A 5 -22.82 20.29 8.78
N LEU A 6 -22.98 20.28 10.10
CA LEU A 6 -22.15 19.46 10.98
C LEU A 6 -22.40 17.96 10.76
N TYR A 7 -23.66 17.54 10.66
CA TYR A 7 -23.98 16.14 10.38
C TYR A 7 -23.50 15.68 9.00
N SER A 8 -23.60 16.52 7.97
CA SER A 8 -23.07 16.18 6.64
C SER A 8 -21.54 16.07 6.65
N ALA A 9 -20.84 16.98 7.34
CA ALA A 9 -19.39 16.91 7.45
C ALA A 9 -18.94 15.65 8.21
N LEU A 10 -19.64 15.30 9.30
CA LEU A 10 -19.37 14.10 10.08
C LEU A 10 -19.62 12.82 9.26
N PHE A 11 -20.69 12.80 8.47
CA PHE A 11 -20.99 11.68 7.57
C PHE A 11 -19.91 11.48 6.51
N VAL A 12 -19.49 12.56 5.83
CA VAL A 12 -18.40 12.51 4.83
C VAL A 12 -17.11 12.03 5.48
N PHE A 13 -16.77 12.53 6.68
CA PHE A 13 -15.60 12.06 7.41
C PHE A 13 -15.66 10.57 7.75
N CYS A 14 -16.80 10.07 8.23
CA CYS A 14 -17.01 8.65 8.50
C CYS A 14 -16.85 7.80 7.23
N CYS A 15 -17.42 8.22 6.11
CA CYS A 15 -17.28 7.52 4.82
C CYS A 15 -15.82 7.47 4.37
N TYR A 16 -15.10 8.58 4.46
CA TYR A 16 -13.67 8.64 4.13
C TYR A 16 -12.84 7.68 5.02
N TRP A 17 -13.12 7.68 6.33
CA TRP A 17 -12.41 6.81 7.27
C TRP A 17 -12.66 5.32 7.01
N LEU A 18 -13.90 4.94 6.65
CA LEU A 18 -14.24 3.57 6.28
C LEU A 18 -13.52 3.11 5.01
N LEU A 19 -13.44 3.97 3.99
CA LEU A 19 -12.69 3.68 2.76
C LEU A 19 -11.20 3.47 3.05
N SER A 20 -10.58 4.39 3.78
CA SER A 20 -9.16 4.25 4.17
C SER A 20 -8.89 2.99 5.01
N SER A 21 -9.80 2.64 5.91
CA SER A 21 -9.70 1.41 6.71
C SER A 21 -9.82 0.14 5.84
N TYR A 22 -10.67 0.18 4.80
CA TYR A 22 -10.82 -0.91 3.85
C TYR A 22 -9.53 -1.16 3.06
N ASP A 23 -8.89 -0.11 2.55
CA ASP A 23 -7.63 -0.23 1.82
C ASP A 23 -6.50 -0.76 2.71
N ALA A 24 -6.42 -0.29 3.95
CA ALA A 24 -5.48 -0.81 4.93
C ALA A 24 -5.70 -2.31 5.23
N LEU A 25 -6.96 -2.75 5.37
CA LEU A 25 -7.32 -4.15 5.61
C LEU A 25 -6.98 -5.03 4.40
N LYS A 26 -7.24 -4.53 3.19
CA LYS A 26 -6.90 -5.20 1.93
C LYS A 26 -5.39 -5.43 1.84
N ALA A 27 -4.58 -4.42 2.16
CA ALA A 27 -3.12 -4.52 2.19
C ALA A 27 -2.61 -5.53 3.24
N ILE A 28 -3.23 -5.59 4.42
CA ILE A 28 -2.92 -6.60 5.45
C ILE A 28 -3.15 -8.01 4.93
N ASN A 29 -4.22 -8.21 4.17
CA ASN A 29 -4.65 -9.52 3.69
C ASN A 29 -3.89 -10.04 2.46
N TYR A 30 -3.08 -9.19 1.80
CA TYR A 30 -2.25 -9.63 0.69
C TYR A 30 -1.02 -10.41 1.13
N GLU A 31 -0.71 -11.44 0.33
CA GLU A 31 0.51 -12.23 0.41
C GLU A 31 1.14 -12.32 -0.98
N PHE A 32 2.43 -12.05 -1.06
CA PHE A 32 3.23 -12.26 -2.26
C PHE A 32 4.68 -12.52 -1.90
N ASN A 33 5.32 -13.36 -2.70
CA ASN A 33 6.73 -13.66 -2.64
C ASN A 33 7.22 -13.76 -4.09
N GLY A 34 8.26 -13.01 -4.43
CA GLY A 34 8.81 -13.02 -5.78
C GLY A 34 9.80 -11.89 -6.02
N LYS A 35 10.13 -11.70 -7.30
CA LYS A 35 10.97 -10.59 -7.75
C LYS A 35 10.11 -9.47 -8.32
N VAL A 36 10.57 -8.24 -8.11
CA VAL A 36 9.99 -7.06 -8.74
C VAL A 36 10.28 -7.10 -10.23
N GLN A 37 9.23 -7.14 -11.04
CA GLN A 37 9.29 -7.18 -12.50
C GLN A 37 9.23 -5.77 -13.09
N LYS A 38 8.48 -4.88 -12.44
CA LYS A 38 8.29 -3.49 -12.86
C LYS A 38 8.06 -2.61 -11.63
N VAL A 39 8.54 -1.38 -11.72
CA VAL A 39 8.28 -0.32 -10.73
C VAL A 39 7.67 0.86 -11.48
N THR A 40 6.45 1.22 -11.14
CA THR A 40 5.75 2.36 -11.72
C THR A 40 5.68 3.47 -10.68
N PRO A 41 6.15 4.69 -10.98
CA PRO A 41 5.92 5.83 -10.10
C PRO A 41 4.41 6.11 -10.03
N SER A 42 3.85 6.18 -8.83
CA SER A 42 2.52 6.76 -8.64
C SER A 42 2.65 8.28 -8.54
N SER A 43 1.54 9.01 -8.68
CA SER A 43 1.48 10.47 -8.56
C SER A 43 1.88 11.01 -7.17
N GLY A 44 2.15 10.12 -6.20
CA GLY A 44 2.61 10.46 -4.86
C GLY A 44 3.98 9.85 -4.50
N TYR A 45 4.27 9.81 -3.20
CA TYR A 45 5.52 9.24 -2.67
C TYR A 45 5.60 7.70 -2.78
N TYR A 46 4.47 7.06 -3.05
CA TYR A 46 4.36 5.61 -3.11
C TYR A 46 4.59 5.10 -4.54
N LYS A 47 4.99 3.84 -4.66
CA LYS A 47 5.29 3.19 -5.93
C LYS A 47 4.37 2.00 -6.13
N ILE A 48 3.97 1.74 -7.36
CA ILE A 48 3.29 0.49 -7.69
C ILE A 48 4.36 -0.49 -8.18
N ILE A 49 4.39 -1.69 -7.61
CA ILE A 49 5.31 -2.74 -8.04
C ILE A 49 4.55 -3.89 -8.67
N THR A 50 5.11 -4.47 -9.73
CA THR A 50 4.58 -5.69 -10.32
C THR A 50 5.39 -6.87 -9.83
N VAL A 51 4.73 -7.84 -9.21
CA VAL A 51 5.33 -9.08 -8.70
C VAL A 51 4.43 -10.23 -9.13
N ASN A 52 5.01 -11.29 -9.71
CA ASN A 52 4.23 -12.44 -10.21
C ASN A 52 3.10 -12.02 -11.17
N ASN A 53 3.37 -11.07 -12.05
CA ASN A 53 2.42 -10.50 -13.03
C ASN A 53 1.19 -9.83 -12.41
N LYS A 54 1.27 -9.40 -11.14
CA LYS A 54 0.22 -8.63 -10.46
C LYS A 54 0.79 -7.35 -9.90
N ASP A 55 0.01 -6.28 -10.03
CA ASP A 55 0.36 -4.96 -9.52
C ASP A 55 -0.05 -4.83 -8.05
N PHE A 56 0.85 -4.29 -7.25
CA PHE A 56 0.66 -4.04 -5.83
C PHE A 56 0.94 -2.58 -5.54
N ASP A 57 -0.08 -1.89 -5.02
CA ASP A 57 0.07 -0.54 -4.48
C ASP A 57 0.71 -0.62 -3.09
N LEU A 58 1.80 0.12 -2.95
CA LEU A 58 2.61 0.13 -1.75
C LEU A 58 2.22 1.23 -0.76
N GLU A 59 1.22 2.06 -1.06
CA GLU A 59 0.73 3.12 -0.16
C GLU A 59 0.40 2.60 1.26
N TRP A 60 -0.21 1.42 1.34
CA TRP A 60 -0.69 0.83 2.59
C TRP A 60 0.24 -0.28 3.13
N VAL A 61 1.42 -0.44 2.54
CA VAL A 61 2.43 -1.44 2.93
C VAL A 61 3.57 -0.74 3.65
N ARG A 62 4.03 -1.32 4.76
CA ARG A 62 5.16 -0.81 5.56
C ARG A 62 6.43 -1.61 5.25
N TRP A 63 7.59 -0.94 5.24
CA TRP A 63 8.91 -1.57 5.08
C TRP A 63 9.95 -0.95 6.04
N TYR A 64 11.04 -1.67 6.30
CA TYR A 64 12.16 -1.25 7.17
C TYR A 64 13.30 -0.62 6.35
N ASP A 65 13.80 0.54 6.81
CA ASP A 65 14.99 1.27 6.34
C ASP A 65 15.03 1.70 4.86
N ASP A 66 16.04 2.51 4.49
CA ASP A 66 16.38 3.29 3.26
C ASP A 66 15.90 2.82 1.86
N LEU A 67 14.65 2.38 1.77
CA LEU A 67 14.07 1.65 0.66
C LEU A 67 13.18 2.52 -0.24
N TYR A 68 13.43 3.82 -0.29
CA TYR A 68 12.82 4.68 -1.33
C TYR A 68 13.13 4.18 -2.74
N ASN A 69 14.21 3.41 -2.92
CA ASN A 69 14.66 2.93 -4.22
C ASN A 69 14.35 1.44 -4.44
N ILE A 70 13.09 1.04 -4.54
CA ILE A 70 12.74 -0.30 -5.08
C ILE A 70 13.12 -0.35 -6.56
N GLU A 71 13.84 -1.39 -6.96
CA GLU A 71 14.26 -1.60 -8.34
C GLU A 71 13.76 -2.92 -8.90
N VAL A 72 13.70 -2.99 -10.24
CA VAL A 72 13.47 -4.25 -10.94
C VAL A 72 14.60 -5.23 -10.61
N GLY A 73 14.21 -6.46 -10.26
CA GLY A 73 15.08 -7.55 -9.84
C GLY A 73 15.20 -7.74 -8.32
N ASP A 74 14.77 -6.76 -7.51
CA ASP A 74 14.74 -6.90 -6.05
C ASP A 74 13.77 -8.02 -5.64
N SER A 75 14.09 -8.76 -4.59
CA SER A 75 13.20 -9.79 -4.05
C SER A 75 12.33 -9.21 -2.94
N VAL A 76 11.03 -9.49 -2.99
CA VAL A 76 10.05 -9.00 -2.02
C VAL A 76 9.28 -10.15 -1.39
N ILE A 77 9.03 -10.03 -0.09
CA ILE A 77 8.19 -10.96 0.67
C ILE A 77 7.22 -10.17 1.53
N LYS A 78 5.92 -10.40 1.32
CA LYS A 78 4.84 -9.83 2.12
C LYS A 78 4.00 -10.97 2.66
N LYS A 79 3.91 -11.06 3.99
CA LYS A 79 3.09 -12.08 4.68
C LYS A 79 1.68 -11.57 4.93
N LYS A 80 0.69 -12.46 4.75
CA LYS A 80 -0.70 -12.22 5.13
C LYS A 80 -0.81 -11.93 6.63
N GLY A 81 -1.73 -11.05 7.01
CA GLY A 81 -1.99 -10.69 8.40
C GLY A 81 -1.04 -9.63 8.97
N THR A 82 -0.11 -9.12 8.16
CA THR A 82 0.79 -8.03 8.55
C THR A 82 0.81 -6.97 7.47
N GLN A 83 1.03 -5.69 7.80
CA GLN A 83 1.30 -4.67 6.77
C GLN A 83 2.76 -4.70 6.29
N ARG A 84 3.61 -5.53 6.89
CA ARG A 84 5.05 -5.49 6.70
C ARG A 84 5.47 -6.28 5.46
N MET A 85 6.28 -5.63 4.63
CA MET A 85 6.99 -6.25 3.52
C MET A 85 8.50 -6.22 3.81
N SER A 86 9.17 -7.34 3.52
CA SER A 86 10.62 -7.44 3.49
C SER A 86 11.10 -7.28 2.06
N LEU A 87 12.06 -6.37 1.84
CA LEU A 87 12.76 -6.21 0.56
C LEU A 87 14.20 -6.70 0.71
N PHE A 88 14.68 -7.44 -0.28
CA PHE A 88 16.05 -7.90 -0.38
C PHE A 88 16.63 -7.39 -1.70
N LYS A 89 17.67 -6.56 -1.60
CA LYS A 89 18.34 -5.99 -2.78
C LYS A 89 18.99 -7.08 -3.61
N LYS A 90 18.90 -6.94 -4.94
CA LYS A 90 19.75 -7.71 -5.85
C LYS A 90 21.23 -7.43 -5.51
N LYS A 91 22.04 -8.48 -5.45
CA LYS A 91 23.50 -8.36 -5.34
C LYS A 91 24.10 -8.06 -6.70
#